data_AF-A0A2D7AIY5-F1
#
_entry.id   AF-A0A2D7AIY5-F1
#
_cell.length_a   1.000
_cell.length_b   1.000
_cell.length_c   1.000
_cell.angle_alpha   90.00
_cell.angle_beta   90.00
_cell.angle_gamma   90.00
#
_symmetry.space_group_name_H-M   'P 1'
#
loop_
_entity.id
_entity.type
_entity.pdbx_description
1 polymer ?
#
loop_
_entity_poly.entity_id
_entity_poly.type
_entity_poly.pdbx_seq_one_letter_code
_entity_poly.pdbx_strand_id
1 'polypeptide(L)'
;RRLERPQQEIAAVKKGLKLDLGDGSPAASVPNAVCSGPDRYLLTGFDLAAVKAAVGDLGLAVDQSSGRVRLSIDGAKVPGLLAKSCPLDLTKWPVGMSQASHFLHIGCTWYRRSETGFDLYIGRSFARSAAEWLIESAAEFGVEILSPED
;
A
#
# COMPACT_ATOMS: atom_id res chain seq x y z
N ARG A 1 -20.49 -5.16 -20.91
CA ARG A 1 -19.16 -4.89 -21.52
C ARG A 1 -18.17 -4.13 -20.64
N ARG A 2 -18.52 -3.05 -19.90
CA ARG A 2 -17.55 -2.35 -19.01
C ARG A 2 -17.31 -3.06 -17.66
N LEU A 3 -18.31 -3.77 -17.14
CA LEU A 3 -18.25 -4.45 -15.83
C LEU A 3 -17.46 -5.78 -15.84
N GLU A 4 -17.21 -6.37 -17.01
CA GLU A 4 -16.51 -7.66 -17.13
C GLU A 4 -14.99 -7.51 -17.18
N ARG A 5 -14.49 -6.33 -17.57
CA ARG A 5 -13.05 -6.11 -17.77
C ARG A 5 -12.26 -6.16 -16.45
N PRO A 6 -12.69 -5.53 -15.34
CA PRO A 6 -11.97 -5.63 -14.07
C PRO A 6 -11.85 -7.09 -13.58
N GLN A 7 -12.89 -7.90 -13.78
CA GLN A 7 -12.86 -9.32 -13.42
C GLN A 7 -11.88 -10.11 -14.30
N GLN A 8 -11.78 -9.79 -15.58
CA GLN A 8 -10.80 -10.38 -16.49
C GLN A 8 -9.36 -10.00 -16.11
N GLU A 9 -9.12 -8.74 -15.75
CA GLU A 9 -7.83 -8.25 -15.27
C GLU A 9 -7.39 -8.99 -14.00
N ILE A 10 -8.29 -9.09 -13.00
CA ILE A 10 -8.04 -9.82 -11.76
C ILE A 10 -7.74 -11.31 -12.05
N ALA A 11 -8.53 -11.95 -12.92
CA ALA A 11 -8.31 -13.34 -13.30
C ALA A 11 -6.96 -13.56 -14.00
N ALA A 12 -6.55 -12.61 -14.85
CA ALA A 12 -5.26 -12.65 -15.55
C ALA A 12 -4.09 -12.51 -14.58
N VAL A 13 -4.15 -11.57 -13.63
CA VAL A 13 -3.17 -11.41 -12.56
C VAL A 13 -3.10 -12.66 -11.68
N LYS A 14 -4.25 -13.21 -11.28
CA LYS A 14 -4.31 -14.45 -10.49
C LYS A 14 -3.67 -15.64 -11.20
N LYS A 15 -3.91 -15.79 -12.50
CA LYS A 15 -3.32 -16.86 -13.31
C LYS A 15 -1.81 -16.64 -13.55
N GLY A 16 -1.41 -15.44 -13.96
CA GLY A 16 -0.06 -15.14 -14.41
C GLY A 16 0.94 -14.92 -13.28
N LEU A 17 0.50 -14.32 -12.17
CA LEU A 17 1.36 -13.96 -11.04
C LEU A 17 1.07 -14.77 -9.77
N LYS A 18 0.08 -15.68 -9.79
CA LYS A 18 -0.39 -16.43 -8.61
C LYS A 18 -0.80 -15.49 -7.45
N LEU A 19 -1.31 -14.31 -7.80
CA LEU A 19 -1.63 -13.24 -6.89
C LEU A 19 -3.13 -12.97 -6.91
N ASP A 20 -3.80 -13.18 -5.79
CA ASP A 20 -5.22 -12.89 -5.66
C ASP A 20 -5.41 -11.41 -5.27
N LEU A 21 -5.99 -10.61 -6.17
CA LEU A 21 -6.33 -9.21 -5.91
C LEU A 21 -7.68 -9.07 -5.18
N GLY A 22 -8.33 -10.19 -4.82
CA GLY A 22 -9.63 -10.21 -4.18
C GLY A 22 -10.79 -10.25 -5.17
N ASP A 23 -11.98 -9.94 -4.68
CA ASP A 23 -13.24 -9.98 -5.44
C ASP A 23 -13.48 -8.73 -6.32
N GLY A 24 -12.50 -7.84 -6.38
CA GLY A 24 -12.61 -6.56 -7.08
C GLY A 24 -13.33 -5.47 -6.29
N SER A 25 -13.63 -5.70 -5.00
CA SER A 25 -13.99 -4.61 -4.10
C SER A 25 -12.90 -3.54 -4.12
N PRO A 26 -13.26 -2.25 -4.31
CA PRO A 26 -12.33 -1.17 -4.08
C PRO A 26 -11.64 -1.33 -2.71
N ALA A 27 -10.38 -0.93 -2.61
CA ALA A 27 -9.55 -1.01 -1.39
C ALA A 27 -9.02 -2.40 -0.99
N ALA A 28 -9.56 -3.53 -1.48
CA ALA A 28 -9.01 -4.84 -1.13
C ALA A 28 -7.54 -4.94 -1.54
N SER A 29 -6.68 -5.34 -0.61
CA SER A 29 -5.23 -5.34 -0.78
C SER A 29 -4.55 -6.49 -0.05
N VAL A 30 -3.44 -6.93 -0.61
CA VAL A 30 -2.53 -7.90 -0.01
C VAL A 30 -1.12 -7.30 0.07
N PRO A 31 -0.19 -7.85 0.89
CA PRO A 31 1.09 -7.20 1.16
C PRO A 31 1.96 -6.86 -0.06
N ASN A 32 1.79 -7.61 -1.14
CA ASN A 32 2.50 -7.42 -2.41
C ASN A 32 1.63 -6.86 -3.54
N ALA A 33 0.39 -6.46 -3.24
CA ALA A 33 -0.53 -5.82 -4.17
C ALA A 33 -1.50 -4.89 -3.45
N VAL A 34 -1.13 -3.61 -3.39
CA VAL A 34 -1.87 -2.58 -2.67
C VAL A 34 -2.70 -1.75 -3.64
N CYS A 35 -4.02 -1.76 -3.46
CA CYS A 35 -4.94 -0.95 -4.25
C CYS A 35 -4.64 0.55 -3.98
N SER A 36 -4.45 1.33 -5.04
CA SER A 36 -4.17 2.78 -4.99
C SER A 36 -5.26 3.62 -5.66
N GLY A 37 -6.33 2.97 -6.10
CA GLY A 37 -7.49 3.55 -6.76
C GLY A 37 -8.26 2.50 -7.55
N PRO A 38 -9.42 2.84 -8.12
CA PRO A 38 -10.17 1.94 -9.00
C PRO A 38 -9.26 1.39 -10.10
N ASP A 39 -9.25 0.05 -10.25
CA ASP A 39 -8.47 -0.68 -11.24
C ASP A 39 -6.95 -0.37 -11.22
N ARG A 40 -6.40 0.04 -10.07
CA ARG A 40 -4.98 0.41 -9.94
C ARG A 40 -4.34 -0.19 -8.71
N TYR A 41 -3.26 -0.95 -8.92
CA TYR A 41 -2.52 -1.61 -7.85
C TYR A 41 -1.02 -1.25 -7.91
N LEU A 42 -0.42 -1.12 -6.73
CA LEU A 42 1.02 -1.08 -6.53
C LEU A 42 1.48 -2.50 -6.22
N LEU A 43 2.20 -3.12 -7.17
CA LEU A 43 2.77 -4.45 -6.99
C LEU A 43 4.21 -4.33 -6.48
N THR A 44 4.59 -5.16 -5.52
CA THR A 44 5.96 -5.21 -4.98
C THR A 44 6.51 -6.63 -5.05
N GLY A 45 7.81 -6.78 -5.34
CA GLY A 45 8.48 -8.08 -5.44
C GLY A 45 8.20 -8.86 -6.74
N PHE A 46 7.71 -8.19 -7.79
CA PHE A 46 7.48 -8.78 -9.10
C PHE A 46 8.38 -8.17 -10.17
N ASP A 47 8.83 -8.99 -11.10
CA ASP A 47 9.50 -8.54 -12.32
C ASP A 47 8.52 -7.87 -13.29
N LEU A 48 8.89 -6.72 -13.87
CA LEU A 48 8.01 -5.96 -14.75
C LEU A 48 7.61 -6.74 -16.00
N ALA A 49 8.51 -7.52 -16.59
CA ALA A 49 8.20 -8.29 -17.80
C ALA A 49 7.18 -9.40 -17.48
N ALA A 50 7.32 -10.06 -16.32
CA ALA A 50 6.32 -11.02 -15.84
C ALA A 50 4.94 -10.37 -15.62
N VAL A 51 4.88 -9.18 -15.01
CA VAL A 51 3.62 -8.45 -14.84
C VAL A 51 3.00 -8.09 -16.20
N LYS A 52 3.78 -7.55 -17.14
CA LYS A 52 3.31 -7.23 -18.49
C LYS A 52 2.77 -8.45 -19.22
N ALA A 53 3.47 -9.58 -19.13
CA ALA A 53 3.02 -10.84 -19.73
C ALA A 53 1.72 -11.36 -19.10
N ALA A 54 1.55 -11.19 -17.79
CA ALA A 54 0.34 -11.61 -17.08
C ALA A 54 -0.89 -10.78 -17.48
N VAL A 55 -0.75 -9.46 -17.60
CA VAL A 55 -1.89 -8.56 -17.91
C VAL A 55 -2.19 -8.44 -19.40
N GLY A 56 -1.19 -8.60 -20.28
CA GLY A 56 -1.37 -8.48 -21.73
C GLY A 56 -2.08 -7.19 -22.13
N ASP A 57 -3.06 -7.29 -23.04
CA ASP A 57 -3.86 -6.15 -23.52
C ASP A 57 -4.97 -5.70 -22.54
N LEU A 58 -5.11 -6.40 -21.40
CA LEU A 58 -6.13 -6.06 -20.40
C LEU A 58 -5.69 -4.89 -19.52
N GLY A 59 -4.39 -4.63 -19.37
CA GLY A 59 -3.89 -3.61 -18.45
C GLY A 59 -2.54 -3.02 -18.86
N LEU A 60 -2.10 -2.02 -18.09
CA LEU A 60 -0.80 -1.40 -18.25
C LEU A 60 0.05 -1.65 -17.00
N ALA A 61 1.29 -2.09 -17.21
CA ALA A 61 2.28 -2.20 -16.15
C ALA A 61 3.46 -1.26 -16.39
N VAL A 62 3.77 -0.46 -15.38
CA VAL A 62 4.86 0.53 -15.37
C VAL A 62 5.69 0.35 -14.11
N ASP A 63 7.01 0.47 -14.25
CA ASP A 63 7.90 0.47 -13.09
C ASP A 63 7.78 1.81 -12.34
N GLN A 64 7.50 1.72 -11.05
CA GLN A 64 7.40 2.83 -10.11
C GLN A 64 8.33 2.66 -8.91
N SER A 65 9.21 1.65 -8.94
CA SER A 65 10.11 1.26 -7.85
C SER A 65 11.00 2.42 -7.40
N SER A 66 11.51 3.19 -8.36
CA SER A 66 12.30 4.36 -8.01
C SER A 66 11.40 5.43 -7.39
N GLY A 67 10.24 5.74 -7.94
CA GLY A 67 9.46 6.93 -7.61
C GLY A 67 8.81 6.95 -6.23
N ARG A 68 8.72 5.79 -5.56
CA ARG A 68 7.97 5.62 -4.31
C ARG A 68 8.81 4.94 -3.23
N VAL A 69 8.45 5.21 -1.98
CA VAL A 69 8.97 4.52 -0.80
C VAL A 69 7.80 3.94 -0.03
N ARG A 70 7.99 2.72 0.49
CA ARG A 70 7.08 2.10 1.46
C ARG A 70 7.67 2.32 2.86
N LEU A 71 6.96 3.03 3.72
CA LEU A 71 7.26 3.12 5.15
C LEU A 71 6.37 2.12 5.87
N SER A 72 6.98 1.11 6.49
CA SER A 72 6.28 0.10 7.28
C SER A 72 6.38 0.46 8.76
N ILE A 73 5.24 0.49 9.44
CA ILE A 73 5.11 0.89 10.84
C ILE A 73 4.39 -0.22 11.58
N ASP A 74 5.01 -0.77 12.62
CA ASP A 74 4.48 -1.91 13.39
C ASP A 74 4.59 -1.64 14.89
N GLY A 75 3.60 -2.13 15.65
CA GLY A 75 3.64 -2.15 17.11
C GLY A 75 2.33 -1.76 17.80
N ALA A 76 2.17 -2.21 19.04
CA ALA A 76 0.93 -2.02 19.82
C ALA A 76 0.53 -0.53 20.04
N LYS A 77 1.49 0.39 19.92
CA LYS A 77 1.27 1.84 20.08
C LYS A 77 1.00 2.57 18.76
N VAL A 78 1.08 1.87 17.62
CA VAL A 78 0.88 2.46 16.29
C VAL A 78 -0.48 3.13 16.12
N PRO A 79 -1.62 2.58 16.58
CA PRO A 79 -2.89 3.30 16.48
C PRO A 79 -2.88 4.67 17.19
N GLY A 80 -2.18 4.78 18.33
CA GLY A 80 -2.01 6.04 19.05
C GLY A 80 -1.10 7.03 18.32
N LEU A 81 0.01 6.54 17.74
CA LEU A 81 0.89 7.33 16.88
C LEU A 81 0.13 7.89 15.66
N LEU A 82 -0.59 7.01 14.95
CA LEU A 82 -1.28 7.37 13.70
C LEU A 82 -2.48 8.28 13.94
N ALA A 83 -3.09 8.27 15.13
CA ALA A 83 -4.16 9.22 15.47
C ALA A 83 -3.75 10.70 15.36
N LYS A 84 -2.43 10.99 15.35
CA LYS A 84 -1.88 12.35 15.19
C LYS A 84 -1.91 12.88 13.76
N SER A 85 -1.99 12.02 12.74
CA SER A 85 -1.83 12.44 11.33
C SER A 85 -2.57 11.60 10.29
N CYS A 86 -3.06 10.42 10.64
CA CYS A 86 -3.83 9.58 9.74
C CYS A 86 -5.24 10.18 9.58
N PRO A 87 -5.68 10.49 8.36
CA PRO A 87 -7.02 11.04 8.14
C PRO A 87 -8.13 9.97 8.20
N LEU A 88 -7.78 8.69 8.38
CA LEU A 88 -8.70 7.57 8.30
C LEU A 88 -9.17 7.16 9.70
N ASP A 89 -10.46 6.83 9.81
CA ASP A 89 -11.03 6.29 11.05
C ASP A 89 -10.57 4.83 11.24
N LEU A 90 -9.51 4.65 12.04
CA LEU A 90 -8.96 3.33 12.36
C LEU A 90 -9.96 2.42 13.08
N THR A 91 -11.04 2.94 13.68
CA THR A 91 -12.05 2.08 14.32
C THR A 91 -12.97 1.41 13.31
N LYS A 92 -13.07 1.97 12.09
CA LYS A 92 -13.95 1.48 11.02
C LYS A 92 -13.20 0.90 9.83
N TRP A 93 -11.92 1.25 9.66
CA TRP A 93 -11.14 0.87 8.49
C TRP A 93 -10.62 -0.58 8.60
N PRO A 94 -11.10 -1.55 7.80
CA PRO A 94 -10.78 -2.96 8.03
C PRO A 94 -9.32 -3.32 7.74
N VAL A 95 -8.80 -4.34 8.44
CA VAL A 95 -7.52 -4.98 8.08
C VAL A 95 -7.61 -5.58 6.66
N GLY A 96 -6.51 -5.49 5.90
CA GLY A 96 -6.46 -5.92 4.50
C GLY A 96 -6.98 -4.88 3.51
N MET A 97 -7.43 -3.72 3.98
CA MET A 97 -7.88 -2.63 3.12
C MET A 97 -6.79 -1.57 2.94
N SER A 98 -6.80 -0.93 1.78
CA SER A 98 -5.97 0.23 1.47
C SER A 98 -6.82 1.47 1.19
N GLN A 99 -6.24 2.65 1.30
CA GLN A 99 -6.92 3.87 0.88
C GLN A 99 -5.91 4.91 0.40
N ALA A 100 -6.14 5.43 -0.80
CA ALA A 100 -5.47 6.63 -1.26
C ALA A 100 -6.00 7.83 -0.48
N SER A 101 -5.10 8.57 0.18
CA SER A 101 -5.43 9.73 0.98
C SER A 101 -4.19 10.62 1.12
N HIS A 102 -4.01 11.26 2.27
CA HIS A 102 -2.82 12.02 2.62
C HIS A 102 -2.22 11.55 3.95
N PHE A 103 -0.96 11.89 4.15
CA PHE A 103 -0.26 11.87 5.42
C PHE A 103 0.32 13.27 5.60
N LEU A 104 -0.13 13.98 6.64
CA LEU A 104 0.06 15.44 6.72
C LEU A 104 -0.49 16.10 5.44
N HIS A 105 0.32 16.85 4.71
CA HIS A 105 -0.06 17.49 3.44
C HIS A 105 0.46 16.72 2.20
N ILE A 106 0.90 15.47 2.38
CA ILE A 106 1.51 14.66 1.32
C ILE A 106 0.55 13.56 0.87
N GLY A 107 0.26 13.48 -0.43
CA GLY A 107 -0.53 12.40 -0.99
C GLY A 107 0.16 11.04 -0.83
N CYS A 108 -0.57 10.04 -0.33
CA CYS A 108 -0.04 8.68 -0.15
C CYS A 108 -1.14 7.61 -0.30
N THR A 109 -0.71 6.35 -0.35
CA THR A 109 -1.60 5.20 -0.23
C THR A 109 -1.32 4.50 1.08
N TRP A 110 -2.33 4.45 1.95
CA TRP A 110 -2.28 3.69 3.20
C TRP A 110 -2.68 2.24 2.94
N TYR A 111 -2.06 1.30 3.66
CA TYR A 111 -2.48 -0.09 3.68
C TYR A 111 -2.42 -0.62 5.11
N ARG A 112 -3.55 -1.14 5.61
CA ARG A 112 -3.65 -1.71 6.97
C ARG A 112 -3.35 -3.21 6.91
N ARG A 113 -2.09 -3.58 7.20
CA ARG A 113 -1.64 -4.99 7.22
C ARG A 113 -2.26 -5.79 8.35
N SER A 114 -2.41 -5.17 9.52
CA SER A 114 -2.93 -5.79 10.73
C SER A 114 -3.56 -4.74 11.65
N GLU A 115 -3.99 -5.14 12.85
CA GLU A 115 -4.47 -4.20 13.87
C GLU A 115 -3.40 -3.18 14.30
N THR A 116 -2.13 -3.55 14.17
CA THR A 116 -0.98 -2.79 14.68
C THR A 116 0.10 -2.59 13.63
N GLY A 117 -0.21 -2.84 12.35
CA GLY A 117 0.76 -2.84 11.25
C GLY A 117 0.21 -2.09 10.04
N PHE A 118 0.93 -1.07 9.59
CA PHE A 118 0.51 -0.15 8.52
C PHE A 118 1.65 0.11 7.54
N ASP A 119 1.30 0.22 6.25
CA ASP A 119 2.21 0.69 5.21
C ASP A 119 1.73 2.04 4.68
N LEU A 120 2.68 2.94 4.46
CA LEU A 120 2.48 4.17 3.72
C LEU A 120 3.31 4.13 2.45
N TYR A 121 2.66 4.22 1.30
CA TYR A 121 3.31 4.37 0.01
C TYR A 121 3.33 5.85 -0.37
N ILE A 122 4.50 6.47 -0.27
CA ILE A 122 4.70 7.92 -0.45
C ILE A 122 5.66 8.19 -1.61
N GLY A 123 5.61 9.39 -2.18
CA GLY A 123 6.61 9.84 -3.15
C GLY A 123 8.00 9.93 -2.51
N ARG A 124 9.04 9.43 -3.20
CA ARG A 124 10.41 9.34 -2.66
C ARG A 124 10.93 10.67 -2.10
N SER A 125 10.60 11.79 -2.74
CA SER A 125 11.04 13.13 -2.32
C SER A 125 10.53 13.54 -0.93
N PHE A 126 9.46 12.91 -0.44
CA PHE A 126 8.85 13.21 0.85
C PHE A 126 9.18 12.15 1.92
N ALA A 127 9.80 11.03 1.53
CA ALA A 127 10.02 9.90 2.42
C ALA A 127 10.84 10.26 3.66
N ARG A 128 11.88 11.08 3.49
CA ARG A 128 12.72 11.55 4.60
C ARG A 128 11.92 12.36 5.62
N SER A 129 11.21 13.40 5.17
CA SER A 129 10.43 14.26 6.07
C SER A 129 9.30 13.49 6.75
N ALA A 130 8.69 12.53 6.06
CA ALA A 130 7.68 11.65 6.65
C ALA A 130 8.28 10.74 7.74
N ALA A 131 9.46 10.17 7.50
CA ALA A 131 10.16 9.34 8.49
C ALA A 131 10.60 10.16 9.71
N GLU A 132 11.19 11.35 9.51
CA GLU A 132 11.57 12.26 10.59
C GLU A 132 10.36 12.59 11.47
N TRP A 133 9.21 12.94 10.87
CA TRP A 133 7.99 13.19 11.63
C TRP A 133 7.49 11.98 12.40
N LEU A 134 7.55 10.77 11.80
CA LEU A 134 7.13 9.53 12.46
C LEU A 134 8.00 9.22 13.67
N ILE A 135 9.32 9.39 13.55
CA ILE A 135 10.28 9.17 14.63
C ILE A 135 10.03 10.15 15.78
N GLU A 136 9.93 11.45 15.48
CA GLU A 136 9.65 12.48 16.48
C GLU A 136 8.31 12.26 17.18
N SER A 137 7.27 11.93 16.41
CA SER A 137 5.93 11.67 16.94
C SER A 137 5.83 10.37 17.73
N ALA A 138 6.69 9.39 17.44
CA ALA A 138 6.73 8.10 18.15
C ALA A 138 7.58 8.14 19.43
N ALA A 139 8.40 9.18 19.62
CA ALA A 139 9.35 9.26 20.72
C ALA A 139 8.73 9.05 22.12
N GLU A 140 7.48 9.49 22.33
CA GLU A 140 6.76 9.28 23.61
C GLU A 140 6.41 7.81 23.92
N PHE A 141 6.46 6.93 22.90
CA PHE A 141 6.17 5.50 23.02
C PHE A 141 7.44 4.64 23.02
N GLY A 142 8.60 5.22 22.70
CA GLY A 142 9.80 4.50 22.29
C GLY A 142 9.73 4.09 20.81
N VAL A 143 10.84 4.20 20.09
CA VAL A 143 10.94 3.88 18.66
C VAL A 143 12.22 3.13 18.35
N GLU A 144 12.10 2.11 17.51
CA GLU A 144 13.20 1.35 16.94
C GLU A 144 13.09 1.46 15.42
N ILE A 145 14.24 1.62 14.74
CA ILE A 145 14.31 1.69 13.29
C ILE A 145 14.98 0.40 12.83
N LEU A 146 14.22 -0.44 12.16
CA LEU A 146 14.72 -1.68 11.56
C LEU A 146 15.13 -1.40 10.11
N SER A 147 16.27 -1.95 9.70
CA SER A 147 16.60 -2.03 8.30
C SER A 147 15.79 -3.17 7.65
N PRO A 148 15.54 -3.15 6.32
CA PRO A 148 14.80 -4.22 5.63
C PRO A 148 15.49 -5.61 5.71
N GLU A 149 16.72 -5.64 6.20
CA GLU A 149 17.64 -6.77 6.30
C GLU A 149 17.77 -7.30 7.75
N ASP A 150 17.19 -6.59 8.73
CA ASP A 150 17.00 -7.04 10.12
C ASP A 150 15.72 -7.88 10.27
#